data_AF-A0A7S1Z3R9-F1
#
_entry.id   AF-A0A7S1Z3R9-F1
#
_cell.length_a   1.000
_cell.length_b   1.000
_cell.length_c   1.000
_cell.angle_alpha   90.00
_cell.angle_beta   90.00
_cell.angle_gamma   90.00
#
_symmetry.space_group_name_H-M   'P 1'
#
loop_
_entity.id
_entity.type
_entity.pdbx_description
1 polymer ?
#
loop_
_entity_poly.entity_id
_entity_poly.type
_entity_poly.pdbx_seq_one_letter_code
_entity_poly.pdbx_strand_id
1 'polypeptide(L)'
;GGDVALSVVCTLTTTILGVLATPLLIKWLLDCIVVVDGSAVLRSVASLVLLPLSFGLGISRCAPRSAALIRPLCPTIGVLSTLALVAGGAANSASIMDGSAISASCLLTVAGGGLALLLSYFKWPGLGEKDALSEGTRRALVIETLSKSPTLAYV
;
A
#
# COMPACT_ATOMS: atom_id res chain seq x y z
N GLY A 1 -12.01 -5.94 -17.39
CA GLY A 1 -12.29 -4.49 -17.28
C GLY A 1 -12.85 -4.22 -15.92
N GLY A 2 -12.05 -3.65 -15.02
CA GLY A 2 -12.50 -3.17 -13.71
C GLY A 2 -12.49 -1.64 -13.69
N ASP A 3 -13.20 -1.04 -12.74
CA ASP A 3 -13.30 0.42 -12.62
C ASP A 3 -11.99 1.03 -12.11
N VAL A 4 -11.18 1.54 -13.04
CA VAL A 4 -9.90 2.20 -12.71
C VAL A 4 -10.13 3.42 -11.82
N ALA A 5 -11.21 4.18 -12.04
CA ALA A 5 -11.55 5.33 -11.21
C ALA A 5 -11.82 4.92 -9.75
N LEU A 6 -12.46 3.78 -9.53
CA LEU A 6 -12.78 3.29 -8.19
C LEU A 6 -11.53 2.76 -7.49
N SER A 7 -10.63 2.07 -8.21
CA SER A 7 -9.32 1.66 -7.67
C SER A 7 -8.52 2.89 -7.23
N VAL A 8 -8.38 3.93 -8.07
CA VAL A 8 -7.63 5.15 -7.70
C VAL A 8 -8.20 5.81 -6.45
N VAL A 9 -9.52 5.95 -6.33
CA VAL A 9 -10.14 6.53 -5.13
C VAL A 9 -9.91 5.64 -3.90
N CYS A 10 -9.99 4.32 -4.05
CA CYS A 10 -9.71 3.37 -2.99
C CYS A 10 -8.25 3.45 -2.54
N THR A 11 -7.29 3.51 -3.46
CA THR A 11 -5.86 3.69 -3.17
C THR A 11 -5.61 5.00 -2.44
N LEU A 12 -6.18 6.12 -2.91
CA LEU A 12 -6.01 7.44 -2.29
C LEU A 12 -6.56 7.45 -0.87
N THR A 13 -7.77 6.90 -0.69
CA THR A 13 -8.42 6.80 0.62
C THR A 13 -7.59 5.93 1.56
N THR A 14 -7.13 4.78 1.09
CA THR A 14 -6.30 3.84 1.87
C THR A 14 -4.95 4.45 2.21
N THR A 15 -4.37 5.28 1.33
CA THR A 15 -3.11 5.97 1.60
C THR A 15 -3.28 7.01 2.70
N ILE A 16 -4.32 7.83 2.64
CA ILE A 16 -4.64 8.83 3.68
C ILE A 16 -4.95 8.14 5.01
N LEU A 17 -5.77 7.09 4.96
CA LEU A 17 -6.11 6.30 6.14
C LEU A 17 -4.87 5.62 6.72
N GLY A 18 -3.99 5.09 5.88
CA GLY A 18 -2.74 4.45 6.25
C GLY A 18 -1.79 5.39 6.99
N VAL A 19 -1.61 6.62 6.51
CA VAL A 19 -0.77 7.62 7.20
C VAL A 19 -1.24 7.84 8.64
N LEU A 20 -2.54 7.83 8.90
CA LEU A 20 -3.11 7.99 10.24
C LEU A 20 -3.09 6.68 11.03
N ALA A 21 -3.43 5.56 10.40
CA ALA A 21 -3.59 4.27 11.05
C ALA A 21 -2.25 3.62 11.42
N THR A 22 -1.21 3.76 10.60
CA THR A 22 0.12 3.16 10.83
C THR A 22 0.73 3.55 12.19
N PRO A 23 0.82 4.84 12.59
CA PRO A 23 1.36 5.18 13.91
C PRO A 23 0.45 4.74 15.06
N LEU A 24 -0.88 4.72 14.87
CA LEU A 24 -1.83 4.22 15.86
C LEU A 24 -1.66 2.70 16.09
N LEU A 25 -1.53 1.93 15.01
CA LEU A 25 -1.29 0.48 15.08
C LEU A 25 0.08 0.18 15.66
N ILE A 26 1.14 0.88 15.24
CA ILE A 26 2.49 0.70 15.80
C ILE A 26 2.48 0.97 17.30
N LYS A 27 1.84 2.07 17.73
CA LYS A 27 1.71 2.37 19.16
C LYS A 27 0.97 1.25 19.90
N TRP A 28 -0.11 0.73 19.35
CA TRP A 28 -0.88 -0.33 20.01
C TRP A 28 -0.16 -1.70 20.02
N LEU A 29 0.62 -2.00 18.99
CA LEU A 29 1.28 -3.30 18.80
C LEU A 29 2.69 -3.37 19.41
N LEU A 30 3.41 -2.25 19.50
CA LEU A 30 4.80 -2.15 19.97
C LEU A 30 4.97 -1.34 21.27
N ASP A 31 3.89 -0.96 21.95
CA ASP A 31 3.91 -0.13 23.19
C ASP A 31 4.89 -0.65 24.27
N CYS A 32 5.20 -1.95 24.26
CA CYS A 32 6.04 -2.59 25.26
C CYS A 32 7.55 -2.65 24.94
N ILE A 33 8.01 -2.27 23.73
CA ILE A 33 9.40 -2.56 23.30
C ILE A 33 10.15 -1.31 22.81
N VAL A 34 9.47 -0.28 22.28
CA VAL A 34 10.13 0.91 21.72
C VAL A 34 9.35 2.18 22.05
N VAL A 35 10.01 3.18 22.64
CA VAL A 35 9.43 4.52 22.85
C VAL A 35 9.37 5.21 21.50
N VAL A 36 8.25 5.08 20.81
CA VAL A 36 8.01 5.75 19.52
C VAL A 36 7.19 7.00 19.76
N ASP A 37 7.77 8.16 19.43
CA ASP A 37 7.03 9.42 19.39
C ASP A 37 6.01 9.39 18.25
N GLY A 38 4.82 8.86 18.51
CA GLY A 38 3.78 8.66 17.50
C GLY A 38 3.39 9.95 16.75
N SER A 39 3.53 11.11 17.39
CA SER A 39 3.28 12.41 16.75
C SER A 39 4.39 12.83 15.78
N ALA A 40 5.65 12.50 16.07
CA ALA A 40 6.80 12.79 15.21
C ALA A 40 6.79 11.87 13.99
N VAL A 41 6.56 10.57 14.19
CA VAL A 41 6.44 9.58 13.10
C VAL A 41 5.27 9.93 12.18
N LEU A 42 4.13 10.32 12.74
CA LEU A 42 2.98 10.76 11.94
C LEU A 42 3.35 11.94 11.03
N ARG A 43 4.03 12.97 11.56
CA ARG A 43 4.44 14.14 10.75
C ARG A 43 5.43 13.76 9.65
N SER A 44 6.40 12.91 9.94
CA SER A 44 7.38 12.46 8.96
C SER A 44 6.74 11.67 7.82
N VAL A 45 5.92 10.67 8.16
CA VAL A 45 5.22 9.84 7.16
C VAL A 45 4.21 10.68 6.37
N ALA A 46 3.45 11.55 7.05
CA ALA A 46 2.53 12.46 6.38
C ALA A 46 3.28 13.38 5.41
N SER A 47 4.41 13.97 5.79
CA SER A 47 5.18 14.83 4.89
C SER A 47 5.74 14.07 3.70
N LEU A 48 6.26 12.85 3.91
CA LEU A 48 6.81 12.01 2.84
C LEU A 48 5.75 11.55 1.84
N VAL A 49 4.49 11.39 2.27
CA VAL A 49 3.40 10.89 1.42
C VAL A 49 2.52 12.01 0.86
N LEU A 50 2.09 12.99 1.67
CA LEU A 50 1.24 14.10 1.23
C LEU A 50 1.95 15.04 0.26
N LEU A 51 3.26 15.29 0.41
CA LEU A 51 4.00 16.16 -0.50
C LEU A 51 3.97 15.64 -1.96
N PRO A 52 4.42 14.40 -2.25
CA PRO A 52 4.39 13.90 -3.63
C PRO A 52 2.97 13.69 -4.15
N LEU A 53 2.00 13.34 -3.28
CA LEU A 53 0.59 13.25 -3.67
C LEU A 53 0.03 14.61 -4.12
N SER A 54 0.21 15.64 -3.30
CA SER A 54 -0.29 16.99 -3.58
C SER A 54 0.38 17.56 -4.83
N PHE A 55 1.68 17.33 -4.99
CA PHE A 55 2.44 17.73 -6.17
C PHE A 55 1.97 17.01 -7.44
N GLY A 56 1.80 15.69 -7.39
CA GLY A 56 1.31 14.90 -8.53
C GLY A 56 -0.11 15.30 -8.95
N LEU A 57 -1.01 15.51 -7.98
CA LEU A 57 -2.36 16.03 -8.21
C LEU A 57 -2.35 17.44 -8.81
N GLY A 58 -1.49 18.32 -8.28
CA GLY A 58 -1.31 19.69 -8.76
C GLY A 58 -0.85 19.76 -10.22
N ILE A 59 0.17 18.98 -10.61
CA ILE A 59 0.66 18.92 -11.99
C ILE A 59 -0.42 18.39 -12.93
N SER A 60 -1.13 17.35 -12.52
CA SER A 60 -2.22 16.76 -13.32
C SER A 60 -3.32 17.80 -13.62
N ARG A 61 -3.60 18.72 -12.69
CA ARG A 61 -4.62 19.76 -12.82
C ARG A 61 -4.13 21.02 -13.56
N CYS A 62 -2.92 21.49 -13.29
CA CYS A 62 -2.39 22.74 -13.84
C CYS A 62 -1.77 22.60 -15.24
N ALA A 63 -1.20 21.43 -15.57
CA ALA A 63 -0.47 21.22 -16.82
C ALA A 63 -0.74 19.83 -17.43
N PRO A 64 -1.96 19.56 -17.94
CA PRO A 64 -2.35 18.25 -18.47
C PRO A 64 -1.49 17.81 -19.68
N ARG A 65 -0.97 18.76 -20.46
CA ARG A 65 -0.05 18.47 -21.59
C ARG A 65 1.30 17.92 -21.11
N SER A 66 1.86 18.50 -20.05
CA SER A 66 3.10 18.00 -19.43
C SER A 66 2.86 16.65 -18.77
N ALA A 67 1.73 16.48 -18.07
CA ALA A 67 1.35 15.19 -17.50
C ALA A 67 1.21 14.10 -18.58
N ALA A 68 0.65 14.40 -19.75
CA ALA A 68 0.51 13.46 -20.85
C ALA A 68 1.87 12.97 -21.40
N LEU A 69 2.89 13.83 -21.39
CA LEU A 69 4.23 13.51 -21.86
C LEU A 69 5.00 12.64 -20.85
N ILE A 70 4.73 12.82 -19.56
CA ILE A 70 5.40 12.10 -18.46
C ILE A 70 4.73 10.75 -18.17
N ARG A 71 3.41 10.62 -18.41
CA ARG A 71 2.63 9.37 -18.23
C ARG A 71 3.31 8.10 -18.77
N PRO A 72 3.89 8.06 -19.98
CA PRO A 72 4.56 6.85 -20.49
C PRO A 72 5.89 6.54 -19.77
N LEU A 73 6.54 7.54 -19.16
CA LEU A 73 7.81 7.37 -18.42
C LEU A 73 7.59 7.01 -16.94
N CYS A 74 6.47 7.44 -16.35
CA CYS A 74 6.07 7.09 -14.99
C CYS A 74 6.21 5.59 -14.66
N PRO A 75 5.70 4.64 -15.47
CA PRO A 75 5.83 3.22 -15.15
C PRO A 75 7.28 2.75 -15.13
N THR A 76 8.12 3.21 -16.08
CA THR A 76 9.54 2.82 -16.15
C THR A 76 10.32 3.33 -14.94
N ILE A 77 10.12 4.59 -14.57
CA ILE A 77 10.76 5.21 -13.41
C ILE A 77 10.27 4.54 -12.12
N GLY A 78 8.96 4.25 -12.02
CA GLY A 78 8.38 3.53 -10.89
C GLY A 78 9.01 2.15 -10.69
N VAL A 79 9.12 1.35 -11.75
CA VAL A 79 9.76 0.03 -11.69
C VAL A 79 11.22 0.14 -11.26
N LEU A 80 11.99 1.05 -11.87
CA LEU A 80 13.41 1.23 -11.53
C LEU A 80 13.60 1.68 -10.06
N SER A 81 12.75 2.60 -9.59
CA SER A 81 12.76 3.05 -8.20
C SER A 81 12.40 1.92 -7.23
N THR A 82 11.38 1.12 -7.54
CA THR A 82 11.00 -0.03 -6.71
C THR A 82 12.10 -1.10 -6.67
N LEU A 83 12.78 -1.34 -7.79
CA LEU A 83 13.93 -2.24 -7.86
C LEU A 83 15.08 -1.77 -6.97
N ALA A 84 15.41 -0.47 -7.02
CA ALA A 84 16.48 0.10 -6.19
C ALA A 84 16.16 -0.02 -4.69
N LEU A 85 14.92 0.29 -4.28
CA LEU A 85 14.48 0.16 -2.89
C LEU A 85 14.51 -1.29 -2.40
N VAL A 86 14.00 -2.23 -3.20
CA VAL A 86 14.00 -3.66 -2.85
C VAL A 86 15.41 -4.22 -2.78
N ALA A 87 16.28 -3.87 -3.74
CA ALA A 87 17.67 -4.32 -3.75
C ALA A 87 18.46 -3.76 -2.56
N GLY A 88 18.30 -2.48 -2.25
CA GLY A 88 18.91 -1.86 -1.06
C GLY A 88 18.43 -2.52 0.23
N GLY A 89 17.12 -2.81 0.33
CA GLY A 89 16.57 -3.47 1.50
C GLY A 89 17.02 -4.92 1.66
N ALA A 90 17.12 -5.66 0.55
CA ALA A 90 17.66 -7.03 0.55
C ALA A 90 19.15 -7.05 0.93
N ALA A 91 19.94 -6.09 0.45
CA ALA A 91 21.37 -6.01 0.78
C ALA A 91 21.61 -5.71 2.27
N ASN A 92 20.78 -4.85 2.88
CA ASN A 92 20.87 -4.57 4.31
C ASN A 92 20.49 -5.79 5.17
N SER A 93 19.45 -6.54 4.76
CA SER A 93 19.01 -7.75 5.45
C SER A 93 19.91 -8.96 5.22
N ALA A 94 20.89 -8.90 4.30
CA ALA A 94 21.76 -10.02 3.95
C ALA A 94 22.57 -10.57 5.13
N SER A 95 22.87 -9.72 6.12
CA SER A 95 23.58 -10.12 7.34
C SER A 95 22.72 -10.91 8.35
N ILE A 96 21.38 -10.90 8.19
CA ILE A 96 20.39 -11.52 9.09
C ILE A 96 19.69 -12.70 8.38
N MET A 97 20.19 -13.11 7.20
CA MET A 97 19.58 -14.15 6.35
C MET A 97 19.89 -15.58 6.83
N ASP A 98 19.28 -15.99 7.94
CA ASP A 98 19.18 -17.40 8.31
C ASP A 98 18.04 -18.08 7.54
N GLY A 99 18.21 -19.34 7.14
CA GLY A 99 17.23 -20.08 6.33
C GLY A 99 15.84 -20.20 6.98
N SER A 100 15.76 -20.12 8.31
CA SER A 100 14.52 -20.09 9.08
C SER A 100 13.76 -18.75 8.96
N ALA A 101 14.47 -17.62 8.88
CA ALA A 101 13.88 -16.29 8.76
C ALA A 101 13.22 -16.07 7.39
N ILE A 102 13.82 -16.63 6.33
CA ILE A 102 13.28 -16.58 4.96
C ILE A 102 11.96 -17.38 4.88
N SER A 103 11.96 -18.58 5.45
CA SER A 103 10.76 -19.44 5.47
C SER A 103 9.61 -18.79 6.24
N ALA A 104 9.88 -18.24 7.44
CA ALA A 104 8.87 -17.57 8.25
C ALA A 104 8.28 -16.33 7.55
N SER A 105 9.13 -15.50 6.93
CA SER A 105 8.69 -14.29 6.23
C SER A 105 7.84 -14.62 4.99
N CYS A 106 8.23 -15.64 4.23
CA CYS A 106 7.48 -16.12 3.08
C CYS A 106 6.13 -16.71 3.51
N LEU A 107 6.14 -17.57 4.54
CA LEU A 107 4.93 -18.21 5.05
C LEU A 107 3.94 -17.18 5.60
N LEU A 108 4.41 -16.16 6.34
CA LEU A 108 3.57 -15.10 6.87
C LEU A 108 2.92 -14.28 5.76
N THR A 109 3.67 -13.96 4.70
CA THR A 109 3.16 -13.20 3.55
C THR A 109 2.11 -13.99 2.77
N VAL A 110 2.38 -15.28 2.51
CA VAL A 110 1.46 -16.19 1.81
C VAL A 110 0.21 -16.45 2.66
N ALA A 111 0.37 -16.69 3.96
CA ALA A 111 -0.74 -16.91 4.87
C ALA A 111 -1.62 -15.66 5.01
N GLY A 112 -1.02 -14.47 5.12
CA GLY A 112 -1.75 -13.20 5.16
C GLY A 112 -2.54 -12.92 3.88
N GLY A 113 -1.93 -13.17 2.71
CA GLY A 113 -2.60 -13.06 1.42
C GLY A 113 -3.72 -14.09 1.25
N GLY A 114 -3.48 -15.35 1.64
CA GLY A 114 -4.45 -16.42 1.62
C GLY A 114 -5.64 -16.14 2.54
N LEU A 115 -5.42 -15.66 3.75
CA LEU A 115 -6.47 -15.27 4.69
C LEU A 115 -7.29 -14.10 4.15
N ALA A 116 -6.66 -13.10 3.54
CA ALA A 116 -7.36 -11.98 2.91
C ALA A 116 -8.26 -12.46 1.76
N LEU A 117 -7.81 -13.41 0.94
CA LEU A 117 -8.65 -14.04 -0.08
C LEU A 117 -9.83 -14.80 0.52
N LEU A 118 -9.59 -15.58 1.58
CA LEU A 118 -10.62 -16.36 2.25
C LEU A 118 -11.71 -15.46 2.86
N LEU A 119 -11.31 -14.37 3.51
CA LEU A 119 -12.22 -13.35 4.03
C LEU A 119 -12.96 -12.60 2.92
N SER A 120 -12.31 -12.37 1.76
CA SER A 120 -12.97 -11.71 0.62
C SER A 120 -14.06 -12.56 -0.03
N TYR A 121 -13.97 -13.89 0.07
CA TYR A 121 -15.00 -14.82 -0.37
C TYR A 121 -16.09 -15.06 0.69
N PHE A 122 -15.84 -14.67 1.94
CA PHE A 122 -16.79 -14.83 3.03
C PHE A 122 -17.94 -13.82 2.86
N LYS A 123 -19.11 -14.32 2.47
CA LYS A 123 -20.33 -13.49 2.38
C LYS A 123 -20.73 -13.03 3.77
N TRP A 124 -20.59 -11.73 4.04
CA TRP A 124 -21.03 -11.15 5.30
C TRP A 124 -22.55 -11.32 5.43
N PRO A 125 -23.07 -11.98 6.48
CA PRO A 125 -24.49 -12.36 6.60
C PRO A 125 -25.45 -11.18 6.85
N GLY A 126 -25.08 -9.95 6.46
CA GLY A 126 -25.86 -8.73 6.65
C GLY A 126 -25.85 -7.74 5.47
N LEU A 127 -25.12 -8.00 4.37
CA LEU A 127 -25.25 -7.21 3.14
C LEU A 127 -26.35 -7.81 2.26
N GLY A 128 -27.43 -7.05 2.05
CA GLY A 128 -28.55 -7.46 1.23
C GLY A 128 -28.16 -7.65 -0.24
N GLU A 129 -28.83 -8.58 -0.92
CA GLU A 129 -28.59 -8.96 -2.32
C GLU A 129 -28.79 -7.82 -3.34
N LYS A 130 -29.37 -6.68 -2.90
CA LYS A 130 -29.50 -5.45 -3.69
C LYS A 130 -28.20 -4.62 -3.79
N ASP A 131 -27.21 -4.90 -2.94
CA ASP A 131 -25.88 -4.26 -2.92
C ASP A 131 -24.80 -5.15 -3.59
N ALA A 132 -25.22 -6.11 -4.43
CA ALA A 132 -24.29 -6.98 -5.15
C ALA A 132 -23.41 -6.13 -6.09
N LEU A 133 -22.18 -5.85 -5.65
CA LEU A 133 -21.22 -5.07 -6.42
C LEU A 133 -21.02 -5.67 -7.81
N SER A 134 -20.94 -4.80 -8.81
CA SER A 134 -20.66 -5.23 -10.19
C SER A 134 -19.39 -6.08 -10.23
N GLU A 135 -19.32 -7.06 -11.14
CA GLU A 135 -18.14 -7.93 -11.28
C GLU A 135 -16.84 -7.12 -11.51
N GLY A 136 -16.94 -5.96 -12.17
CA GLY A 136 -15.82 -5.03 -12.36
C GLY A 136 -15.35 -4.38 -11.05
N THR A 137 -16.29 -3.97 -10.20
CA THR A 137 -16.01 -3.38 -8.88
C THR A 137 -15.43 -4.41 -7.91
N ARG A 138 -16.00 -5.63 -7.89
CA ARG A 138 -15.51 -6.74 -7.05
C ARG A 138 -14.07 -7.11 -7.40
N ARG A 139 -13.75 -7.19 -8.70
CA ARG A 139 -12.37 -7.46 -9.15
C ARG A 139 -11.41 -6.34 -8.76
N ALA A 140 -11.81 -5.08 -8.93
CA ALA A 140 -10.98 -3.95 -8.52
C ALA A 140 -10.69 -3.97 -7.01
N LEU A 141 -11.71 -4.23 -6.18
CA LEU A 141 -11.57 -4.30 -4.73
C LEU A 141 -10.64 -5.44 -4.28
N VAL A 142 -10.77 -6.62 -4.90
CA VAL A 142 -9.88 -7.77 -4.61
C VAL A 142 -8.44 -7.44 -4.96
N ILE A 143 -8.20 -6.85 -6.13
CA ILE A 143 -6.85 -6.44 -6.56
C ILE A 143 -6.27 -5.43 -5.57
N GLU A 144 -7.04 -4.41 -5.18
CA GLU A 144 -6.59 -3.37 -4.26
C GLU A 144 -6.26 -3.93 -2.86
N THR A 145 -7.05 -4.88 -2.37
CA THR A 145 -6.84 -5.50 -1.05
C THR A 145 -5.58 -6.36 -1.02
N LEU A 146 -5.27 -7.01 -2.15
CA LEU A 146 -4.10 -7.89 -2.32
C LEU A 146 -2.82 -7.12 -2.63
N SER A 147 -2.91 -6.05 -3.42
CA SER A 147 -1.75 -5.29 -3.88
C SER A 147 -1.33 -4.25 -2.83
N LYS A 148 -0.78 -4.73 -1.70
CA LYS A 148 -0.14 -3.84 -0.71
C LYS A 148 1.16 -3.25 -1.25
N SER A 149 1.57 -2.10 -0.72
CA SER A 149 2.86 -1.46 -1.04
C SER A 149 3.97 -1.89 -0.06
N PRO A 150 4.78 -2.91 -0.36
CA PRO A 150 5.81 -3.41 0.56
C PRO A 150 6.95 -2.42 0.79
N THR A 151 7.20 -1.51 -0.15
CA THR A 151 8.28 -0.52 -0.08
C THR A 151 8.06 0.52 1.03
N LEU A 152 6.81 0.79 1.39
CA LEU A 152 6.48 1.75 2.45
C LEU A 152 6.80 1.22 3.85
N ALA A 153 6.97 -0.10 4.00
CA ALA A 153 7.39 -0.71 5.26
C ALA A 153 8.91 -0.60 5.52
N TYR A 154 9.70 -0.20 4.52
CA TYR A 154 11.16 -0.04 4.64
C TYR A 154 11.58 1.40 5.01
N VAL A 155 10.62 2.33 5.08
CA VAL A 155 10.82 3.74 5.45
C VAL A 155 10.38 3.94 6.89
#